data_AF-A0AA42XV31-F1
#
_entry.id   AF-A0AA42XV31-F1
#
_cell.length_a   1.000
_cell.length_b   1.000
_cell.length_c   1.000
_cell.angle_alpha   90.00
_cell.angle_beta   90.00
_cell.angle_gamma   90.00
#
_symmetry.space_group_name_H-M   'P 1'
#
loop_
_entity.id
_entity.type
_entity.pdbx_description
1 polymer ?
#
loop_
_entity_poly.entity_id
_entity_poly.type
_entity_poly.pdbx_seq_one_letter_code
_entity_poly.pdbx_strand_id
1 'polypeptide(L)'
;MVGPTLTIATYLLGSISFGLILAKRRGVDLRSIGSGNIGATNVGRALGKRTGRVVLVLDMLKGFAPVALARWVLDLPWPWITGVGLAAVVGHVFPIWYGFRGGKGAATSGGVLLGALPPIGALTLLTFIVAKKWTRLASVGSLSAATVGAVMTLAIDGRQWPVLLATGLWFLVVLRHWENIIRLLRGEERAG
;
A
#
# COMPACT_ATOMS: atom_id res chain seq x y z
N MET A 1 23.33 -7.61 12.02
CA MET A 1 23.24 -7.32 10.57
C MET A 1 21.86 -7.63 9.95
N VAL A 2 20.98 -8.38 10.62
CA VAL A 2 19.68 -8.79 10.05
C VAL A 2 18.77 -7.63 9.65
N GLY A 3 18.68 -6.58 10.48
CA GLY A 3 17.81 -5.41 10.23
C GLY A 3 18.09 -4.66 8.91
N PRO A 4 19.34 -4.21 8.65
CA PRO A 4 19.71 -3.59 7.38
C PRO A 4 19.43 -4.48 6.17
N THR A 5 19.85 -5.75 6.23
CA THR A 5 19.68 -6.71 5.14
C THR A 5 18.20 -6.93 4.83
N LEU A 6 17.36 -7.11 5.85
CA LEU A 6 15.93 -7.29 5.66
C LEU A 6 15.27 -6.04 5.09
N THR A 7 15.69 -4.84 5.51
CA THR A 7 15.20 -3.57 4.96
C THR A 7 15.49 -3.46 3.46
N ILE A 8 16.73 -3.74 3.05
CA ILE A 8 17.14 -3.70 1.63
C ILE A 8 16.39 -4.76 0.81
N ALA A 9 16.35 -6.01 1.30
CA ALA A 9 15.62 -7.08 0.65
C ALA A 9 14.13 -6.73 0.49
N THR A 10 13.54 -6.11 1.51
CA THR A 10 12.14 -5.69 1.49
C THR A 10 11.89 -4.58 0.47
N TYR A 11 12.80 -3.63 0.28
CA TYR A 11 12.70 -2.65 -0.81
C TYR A 11 12.72 -3.32 -2.19
N LEU A 12 13.65 -4.27 -2.42
CA LEU A 12 13.77 -4.98 -3.68
C LEU A 12 12.52 -5.83 -4.00
N LEU A 13 11.98 -6.52 -2.98
CA LEU A 13 10.73 -7.27 -3.09
C LEU A 13 9.52 -6.35 -3.28
N GLY A 14 9.44 -5.25 -2.52
CA GLY A 14 8.40 -4.23 -2.65
C GLY A 14 8.37 -3.60 -4.04
N SER A 15 9.54 -3.50 -4.69
CA SER A 15 9.72 -2.99 -6.04
C SER A 15 9.12 -3.88 -7.13
N ILE A 16 8.74 -5.13 -6.82
CA ILE A 16 8.06 -6.01 -7.76
C ILE A 16 6.62 -5.51 -7.96
N SER A 17 6.27 -5.15 -9.20
CA SER A 17 4.92 -4.73 -9.57
C SER A 17 4.14 -5.90 -10.15
N PHE A 18 3.29 -6.53 -9.33
CA PHE A 18 2.42 -7.62 -9.77
C PHE A 18 1.43 -7.17 -10.84
N GLY A 19 0.94 -5.93 -10.78
CA GLY A 19 0.07 -5.37 -11.81
C GLY A 19 0.73 -5.30 -13.19
N LEU A 20 1.97 -4.81 -13.27
CA LEU A 20 2.72 -4.77 -14.53
C LEU A 20 3.06 -6.18 -15.04
N ILE A 21 3.46 -7.09 -14.14
CA ILE A 21 3.76 -8.49 -14.52
C ILE A 21 2.53 -9.15 -15.14
N LEU A 22 1.37 -9.05 -14.50
CA LEU A 22 0.13 -9.67 -15.00
C LEU A 22 -0.40 -9.01 -16.26
N ALA A 23 -0.25 -7.69 -16.40
CA ALA A 23 -0.61 -6.98 -17.63
C ALA A 23 0.29 -7.37 -18.82
N LYS A 24 1.61 -7.41 -18.61
CA LYS A 24 2.57 -7.83 -19.62
C LYS A 24 2.32 -9.26 -20.10
N ARG A 25 1.99 -10.19 -19.18
CA ARG A 25 1.63 -11.58 -19.52
C ARG A 25 0.39 -11.70 -20.40
N ARG A 26 -0.47 -10.67 -20.44
CA ARG A 26 -1.66 -10.62 -21.31
C ARG A 26 -1.50 -9.69 -22.51
N GLY A 27 -0.28 -9.21 -22.79
CA GLY A 27 -0.02 -8.29 -23.89
C GLY A 27 -0.67 -6.91 -23.71
N VAL A 28 -1.03 -6.53 -22.47
CA VAL A 28 -1.71 -5.26 -22.17
C VAL A 28 -0.72 -4.25 -21.63
N ASP A 29 -0.68 -3.07 -22.24
CA ASP A 29 -0.01 -1.92 -21.66
C ASP A 29 -0.91 -1.27 -20.59
N LEU A 30 -0.60 -1.53 -19.33
CA LEU A 30 -1.41 -1.05 -18.20
C LEU A 30 -1.35 0.48 -18.03
N ARG A 31 -0.29 1.15 -18.52
CA ARG A 31 -0.11 2.59 -18.33
C ARG A 31 -0.95 3.43 -19.29
N SER A 32 -1.34 2.87 -20.42
CA SER A 32 -2.23 3.53 -21.39
C SER A 32 -3.73 3.33 -21.08
N ILE A 33 -4.08 2.52 -20.08
CA ILE A 33 -5.48 2.22 -19.74
C ILE A 33 -5.91 2.93 -18.46
N GLY A 34 -7.14 3.46 -18.47
CA GLY A 34 -7.83 3.94 -17.28
C GLY A 34 -7.10 5.11 -16.62
N SER A 35 -6.60 4.91 -15.40
CA SER A 35 -5.86 5.95 -14.69
C SER A 35 -4.35 5.90 -14.92
N GLY A 36 -3.86 4.98 -15.75
CA GLY A 36 -2.44 4.72 -15.98
C GLY A 36 -1.66 4.18 -14.77
N ASN A 37 -2.33 3.91 -13.65
CA ASN A 37 -1.72 3.41 -12.43
C ASN A 37 -1.56 1.88 -12.51
N ILE A 38 -0.55 1.34 -11.84
CA ILE A 38 -0.23 -0.09 -11.86
C ILE A 38 -0.93 -0.89 -10.75
N GLY A 39 -1.68 -0.22 -9.88
CA GLY A 39 -2.38 -0.83 -8.76
C GLY A 39 -3.64 -1.61 -9.14
N ALA A 40 -4.12 -2.41 -8.17
CA ALA A 40 -5.25 -3.33 -8.28
C ALA A 40 -6.51 -2.76 -8.96
N THR A 41 -6.89 -1.51 -8.67
CA THR A 41 -8.08 -0.87 -9.25
C THR A 41 -7.96 -0.74 -10.78
N ASN A 42 -6.82 -0.27 -11.28
CA ASN A 42 -6.63 -0.11 -12.72
C ASN A 42 -6.45 -1.47 -13.41
N VAL A 43 -5.76 -2.42 -12.76
CA VAL A 43 -5.71 -3.81 -13.22
C VAL A 43 -7.11 -4.42 -13.31
N GLY A 44 -7.99 -4.13 -12.35
CA GLY A 44 -9.37 -4.59 -12.37
C GLY A 44 -10.16 -4.05 -13.56
N ARG A 45 -9.89 -2.82 -13.99
CA ARG A 45 -10.46 -2.19 -15.18
C ARG A 45 -9.89 -2.78 -16.48
N ALA A 46 -8.57 -2.95 -16.55
CA ALA A 46 -7.89 -3.41 -17.76
C ALA A 46 -8.01 -4.93 -17.99
N LEU A 47 -7.94 -5.72 -16.92
CA LEU A 47 -7.78 -7.18 -16.96
C LEU A 47 -8.87 -7.94 -16.19
N GLY A 48 -9.92 -7.25 -15.76
CA GLY A 48 -11.06 -7.81 -15.04
C GLY A 48 -10.89 -7.89 -13.51
N LYS A 49 -12.03 -7.85 -12.80
CA LYS A 49 -12.13 -7.76 -11.32
C LYS A 49 -11.41 -8.89 -10.58
N ARG A 50 -11.35 -10.10 -11.14
CA ARG A 50 -10.63 -11.24 -10.53
C ARG A 50 -9.12 -10.96 -10.49
N THR A 51 -8.56 -10.49 -11.59
CA THR A 51 -7.15 -10.12 -11.71
C THR A 51 -6.80 -8.95 -10.79
N GLY A 52 -7.66 -7.93 -10.73
CA GLY A 52 -7.49 -6.82 -9.79
C GLY A 52 -7.44 -7.27 -8.33
N ARG A 53 -8.31 -8.20 -7.92
CA ARG A 53 -8.28 -8.79 -6.56
C ARG A 53 -6.99 -9.56 -6.28
N VAL A 54 -6.48 -10.33 -7.25
CA VAL A 54 -5.20 -11.04 -7.11
C VAL A 54 -4.06 -10.03 -6.89
N VAL A 55 -3.98 -8.97 -7.69
CA VAL A 55 -2.96 -7.93 -7.51
C VAL A 55 -3.10 -7.22 -6.16
N LEU A 56 -4.32 -6.96 -5.70
CA LEU A 56 -4.57 -6.36 -4.39
C LEU A 56 -3.96 -7.23 -3.26
N VAL A 57 -4.22 -8.53 -3.29
CA VAL A 57 -3.71 -9.47 -2.29
C VAL A 57 -2.19 -9.57 -2.37
N LEU A 58 -1.62 -9.68 -3.56
CA LEU A 58 -0.16 -9.77 -3.73
C LEU A 58 0.57 -8.49 -3.28
N ASP A 59 0.04 -7.31 -3.62
CA ASP A 59 0.59 -6.03 -3.16
C ASP A 59 0.42 -5.84 -1.65
N MET A 60 -0.64 -6.38 -1.04
CA MET A 60 -0.77 -6.39 0.42
C MET A 60 0.23 -7.35 1.07
N LEU A 61 0.40 -8.55 0.51
CA LEU A 61 1.30 -9.58 1.02
C LEU A 61 2.76 -9.14 1.02
N LYS A 62 3.23 -8.41 0.00
CA LYS A 62 4.62 -7.91 -0.01
C LYS A 62 4.89 -6.84 1.04
N GLY A 63 3.85 -6.20 1.60
CA GLY A 63 3.97 -5.36 2.79
C GLY A 63 3.86 -6.15 4.09
N PHE A 64 2.90 -7.06 4.16
CA PHE A 64 2.63 -7.89 5.34
C PHE A 64 3.76 -8.84 5.69
N ALA A 65 4.19 -9.68 4.74
CA ALA A 65 5.12 -10.77 5.00
C ALA A 65 6.48 -10.32 5.60
N PRO A 66 7.20 -9.34 5.04
CA PRO A 66 8.49 -8.93 5.60
C PRO A 66 8.35 -8.26 6.97
N VAL A 67 7.26 -7.53 7.20
CA VAL A 67 6.99 -6.87 8.50
C VAL A 67 6.60 -7.88 9.56
N ALA A 68 5.76 -8.86 9.20
CA ALA A 68 5.38 -9.94 10.11
C ALA A 68 6.60 -10.81 10.46
N LEU A 69 7.48 -11.10 9.49
CA LEU A 69 8.76 -11.77 9.73
C LEU A 69 9.63 -10.96 10.70
N ALA A 70 9.79 -9.66 10.46
CA ALA A 70 10.57 -8.77 11.32
C ALA A 70 10.01 -8.71 12.76
N ARG A 71 8.69 -8.62 12.92
CA ARG A 71 8.03 -8.40 14.21
C ARG A 71 7.83 -9.68 15.02
N TRP A 72 7.39 -10.76 14.39
CA TRP A 72 6.84 -11.93 15.11
C TRP A 72 7.75 -13.16 15.05
N VAL A 73 8.69 -13.20 14.12
CA VAL A 73 9.61 -14.34 13.96
C VAL A 73 11.02 -13.96 14.41
N LEU A 74 11.50 -12.81 13.95
CA LEU A 74 12.85 -12.32 14.25
C LEU A 74 12.91 -11.38 15.46
N ASP A 75 11.75 -10.98 15.98
CA ASP A 75 11.56 -10.04 17.11
C ASP A 75 12.52 -8.84 17.07
N LEU A 76 12.61 -8.21 15.88
CA LEU A 76 13.49 -7.07 15.69
C LEU A 76 12.96 -5.85 16.47
N PRO A 77 13.85 -4.95 16.95
CA PRO A 77 13.41 -3.73 17.60
C PRO A 77 12.69 -2.82 16.60
N TRP A 78 11.77 -2.01 17.11
CA TRP A 78 10.89 -1.16 16.31
C TRP A 78 11.54 -0.27 15.24
N PRO A 79 12.74 0.32 15.42
CA PRO A 79 13.41 1.04 14.33
C PRO A 79 13.54 0.20 13.06
N TRP A 80 13.88 -1.09 13.18
CA TRP A 80 14.01 -1.99 12.03
C TRP A 80 12.66 -2.40 11.46
N ILE A 81 11.65 -2.64 12.30
CA ILE A 81 10.28 -2.93 11.83
C ILE A 81 9.73 -1.75 11.03
N THR A 82 9.92 -0.52 11.53
CA THR A 82 9.53 0.71 10.85
C THR A 82 10.29 0.87 9.52
N GLY A 83 11.61 0.64 9.51
CA GLY A 83 12.42 0.67 8.30
C GLY A 83 11.96 -0.33 7.24
N VAL A 84 11.71 -1.59 7.63
CA VAL A 84 11.19 -2.65 6.76
C VAL A 84 9.82 -2.27 6.18
N GLY A 85 8.90 -1.78 7.02
CA GLY A 85 7.57 -1.35 6.58
C GLY A 85 7.61 -0.21 5.57
N LEU A 86 8.41 0.83 5.85
CA LEU A 86 8.60 1.95 4.91
C LEU A 86 9.28 1.50 3.63
N ALA A 87 10.30 0.64 3.70
CA ALA A 87 10.99 0.10 2.54
C ALA A 87 10.05 -0.67 1.60
N ALA A 88 9.10 -1.44 2.13
CA ALA A 88 8.13 -2.17 1.32
C ALA A 88 7.26 -1.22 0.48
N VAL A 89 6.78 -0.13 1.10
CA VAL A 89 5.91 0.84 0.43
C VAL A 89 6.71 1.74 -0.51
N VAL A 90 7.89 2.20 -0.10
CA VAL A 90 8.82 2.95 -0.97
C VAL A 90 9.20 2.10 -2.18
N GLY A 91 9.47 0.81 -2.03
CA GLY A 91 9.67 -0.10 -3.16
C GLY A 91 8.46 -0.15 -4.09
N HIS A 92 7.24 -0.27 -3.56
CA HIS A 92 6.03 -0.28 -4.39
C HIS A 92 5.81 1.05 -5.14
N VAL A 93 6.11 2.19 -4.51
CA VAL A 93 5.88 3.53 -5.04
C VAL A 93 6.99 3.98 -5.99
N PHE A 94 8.23 3.63 -5.69
CA PHE A 94 9.44 3.94 -6.45
C PHE A 94 10.22 2.65 -6.76
N PRO A 95 9.65 1.76 -7.58
CA PRO A 95 10.23 0.47 -7.86
C PRO A 95 11.45 0.59 -8.78
N ILE A 96 12.60 0.10 -8.31
CA ILE A 96 13.85 0.14 -9.08
C ILE A 96 13.74 -0.58 -10.43
N TRP A 97 12.96 -1.67 -10.49
CA TRP A 97 12.77 -2.48 -11.69
C TRP A 97 11.94 -1.82 -12.80
N TYR A 98 11.24 -0.72 -12.49
CA TYR A 98 10.29 -0.07 -13.41
C TYR A 98 10.53 1.44 -13.50
N GLY A 99 11.80 1.85 -13.47
CA GLY A 99 12.23 3.25 -13.64
C GLY A 99 11.68 4.17 -12.56
N PHE A 100 11.51 3.66 -11.33
CA PHE A 100 10.97 4.39 -10.18
C PHE A 100 9.55 4.94 -10.36
N ARG A 101 8.79 4.42 -11.32
CA ARG A 101 7.40 4.82 -11.60
C ARG A 101 6.43 3.76 -11.10
N GLY A 102 6.13 3.78 -9.80
CA GLY A 102 5.31 2.77 -9.13
C GLY A 102 3.84 3.12 -8.93
N GLY A 103 3.22 2.38 -8.01
CA GLY A 103 1.82 2.58 -7.64
C GLY A 103 1.63 3.63 -6.53
N LYS A 104 0.48 3.54 -5.84
CA LYS A 104 0.09 4.49 -4.78
C LYS A 104 0.33 3.97 -3.36
N GLY A 105 0.77 2.73 -3.20
CA GLY A 105 1.17 2.19 -1.90
C GLY A 105 0.04 1.76 -0.96
N ALA A 106 -1.22 2.12 -1.20
CA ALA A 106 -2.32 1.87 -0.26
C ALA A 106 -2.46 0.41 0.20
N ALA A 107 -2.46 -0.55 -0.72
CA ALA A 107 -2.56 -1.98 -0.39
C ALA A 107 -1.33 -2.47 0.40
N THR A 108 -0.13 -2.07 -0.04
CA THR A 108 1.12 -2.39 0.64
C THR A 108 1.14 -1.82 2.07
N SER A 109 0.72 -0.56 2.25
CA SER A 109 0.62 0.10 3.56
C SER A 109 -0.35 -0.62 4.49
N GLY A 110 -1.52 -1.04 3.97
CA GLY A 110 -2.47 -1.86 4.73
C GLY A 110 -1.86 -3.19 5.18
N GLY A 111 -1.10 -3.86 4.30
CA GLY A 111 -0.35 -5.07 4.64
C GLY A 111 0.70 -4.83 5.72
N VAL A 112 1.46 -3.73 5.62
CA VAL A 112 2.45 -3.33 6.63
C VAL A 112 1.80 -3.13 8.00
N LEU A 113 0.69 -2.38 8.08
CA LEU A 113 -0.01 -2.16 9.34
C LEU A 113 -0.60 -3.46 9.90
N LEU A 114 -1.13 -4.34 9.04
CA LEU A 114 -1.62 -5.65 9.45
C LEU A 114 -0.51 -6.55 10.01
N GLY A 115 0.70 -6.46 9.45
CA GLY A 115 1.87 -7.18 9.93
C GLY A 115 2.44 -6.61 11.23
N ALA A 116 2.52 -5.29 11.36
CA ALA A 116 3.13 -4.63 12.52
C ALA A 116 2.18 -4.53 13.73
N LEU A 117 0.91 -4.19 13.47
CA LEU A 117 -0.10 -3.82 14.45
C LEU A 117 -1.46 -4.44 14.04
N PRO A 118 -1.66 -5.76 14.20
CA PRO A 118 -2.81 -6.47 13.60
C PRO A 118 -4.19 -5.85 13.88
N PRO A 119 -4.53 -5.38 15.09
CA PRO A 119 -5.82 -4.73 15.34
C PRO A 119 -6.02 -3.44 14.52
N ILE A 120 -4.98 -2.61 14.42
CA ILE A 120 -5.01 -1.37 13.64
C ILE A 120 -5.05 -1.70 12.15
N GLY A 121 -4.24 -2.67 11.69
CA GLY A 121 -4.27 -3.12 10.30
C GLY A 121 -5.64 -3.65 9.88
N ALA A 122 -6.28 -4.47 10.72
CA ALA A 122 -7.64 -4.96 10.49
C ALA A 122 -8.65 -3.80 10.41
N LEU A 123 -8.54 -2.81 11.29
CA LEU A 123 -9.36 -1.61 11.26
C LEU A 123 -9.15 -0.83 9.95
N THR A 124 -7.92 -0.63 9.49
CA THR A 124 -7.65 0.05 8.21
C THR A 124 -8.26 -0.68 7.01
N LEU A 125 -8.21 -2.01 7.00
CA LEU A 125 -8.82 -2.83 5.96
C LEU A 125 -10.35 -2.69 5.98
N LEU A 126 -10.96 -2.72 7.18
CA LEU A 126 -12.38 -2.51 7.34
C LEU A 126 -12.79 -1.11 6.87
N THR A 127 -12.07 -0.06 7.26
CA THR A 127 -12.30 1.31 6.82
C THR A 127 -12.24 1.42 5.29
N PHE A 128 -11.23 0.81 4.65
CA PHE A 128 -11.11 0.79 3.19
C PHE A 128 -12.35 0.15 2.55
N ILE A 129 -12.76 -1.02 3.03
CA ILE A 129 -13.89 -1.77 2.47
C ILE A 129 -15.19 -0.97 2.62
N VAL A 130 -15.47 -0.44 3.81
CA VAL A 130 -16.68 0.33 4.12
C VAL A 130 -16.73 1.60 3.28
N ALA A 131 -15.67 2.42 3.32
CA ALA A 131 -15.62 3.67 2.59
C ALA A 131 -15.68 3.46 1.07
N LYS A 132 -14.98 2.46 0.52
CA LYS A 132 -15.07 2.11 -0.90
C LYS A 132 -16.47 1.61 -1.26
N LYS A 133 -17.11 0.78 -0.44
CA LYS A 133 -18.46 0.25 -0.72
C LYS A 133 -19.50 1.37 -0.76
N TRP A 134 -19.43 2.32 0.17
CA TRP A 134 -20.37 3.42 0.25
C TRP A 134 -20.17 4.45 -0.87
N THR A 135 -18.94 4.91 -1.06
CA THR A 135 -18.65 5.98 -2.04
C THR A 135 -18.46 5.48 -3.46
N ARG A 136 -18.19 4.17 -3.64
CA ARG A 136 -17.72 3.56 -4.90
C ARG A 136 -16.37 4.11 -5.39
N LEU A 137 -15.64 4.85 -4.54
CA LEU A 137 -14.37 5.48 -4.85
C LEU A 137 -13.24 4.79 -4.08
N ALA A 138 -12.33 4.14 -4.82
CA ALA A 138 -11.18 3.47 -4.22
C ALA A 138 -10.16 4.46 -3.59
N SER A 139 -10.11 5.69 -4.12
CA SER A 139 -9.29 6.77 -3.58
C SER A 139 -9.77 7.22 -2.20
N VAL A 140 -11.08 7.42 -2.02
CA VAL A 140 -11.68 7.72 -0.71
C VAL A 140 -11.39 6.60 0.26
N GLY A 141 -11.63 5.34 -0.13
CA GLY A 141 -11.30 4.19 0.72
C GLY A 141 -9.84 4.17 1.18
N SER A 142 -8.90 4.46 0.28
CA SER A 142 -7.46 4.46 0.58
C SER A 142 -7.05 5.60 1.50
N LEU A 143 -7.55 6.81 1.24
CA LEU A 143 -7.26 8.00 2.05
C LEU A 143 -7.87 7.87 3.45
N SER A 144 -9.12 7.44 3.56
CA SER A 144 -9.77 7.20 4.85
C SER A 144 -9.04 6.12 5.65
N ALA A 145 -8.68 5.00 5.04
CA ALA A 145 -7.95 3.92 5.71
C ALA A 145 -6.56 4.36 6.20
N ALA A 146 -5.82 5.12 5.38
CA ALA A 146 -4.53 5.66 5.78
C ALA A 146 -4.67 6.63 6.97
N THR A 147 -5.65 7.54 6.92
CA THR A 147 -5.90 8.51 7.99
C THR A 147 -6.31 7.81 9.29
N VAL A 148 -7.24 6.85 9.23
CA VAL A 148 -7.62 6.04 10.39
C VAL A 148 -6.42 5.27 10.93
N GLY A 149 -5.60 4.67 10.07
CA GLY A 149 -4.38 3.98 10.49
C GLY A 149 -3.43 4.87 11.30
N ALA A 150 -3.15 6.08 10.81
CA ALA A 150 -2.29 7.03 11.51
C ALA A 150 -2.91 7.51 12.85
N VAL A 151 -4.17 7.94 12.83
CA VAL A 151 -4.87 8.46 14.02
C VAL A 151 -4.99 7.39 15.10
N MET A 152 -5.40 6.17 14.72
CA MET A 152 -5.60 5.10 15.70
C MET A 152 -4.29 4.54 16.23
N THR A 153 -3.21 4.55 15.44
CA THR A 153 -1.87 4.23 15.96
C THR A 153 -1.43 5.25 17.00
N LEU A 154 -1.65 6.54 16.75
CA LEU A 154 -1.36 7.59 17.72
C LEU A 154 -2.21 7.45 19.00
N ALA A 155 -3.51 7.23 18.85
CA ALA A 155 -4.47 7.22 19.95
C ALA A 155 -4.39 5.96 20.84
N ILE A 156 -4.12 4.78 20.26
CA ILE A 156 -4.12 3.50 20.99
C ILE A 156 -2.72 3.06 21.38
N ASP A 157 -1.74 3.15 20.45
CA ASP A 157 -0.38 2.64 20.69
C ASP A 157 0.53 3.72 21.28
N GLY A 158 0.56 4.91 20.66
CA GLY A 158 1.27 6.09 21.18
C GLY A 158 2.80 6.02 21.18
N ARG A 159 3.42 4.85 20.92
CA ARG A 159 4.88 4.73 20.90
C ARG A 159 5.45 5.40 19.66
N GLN A 160 6.60 6.05 19.84
CA GLN A 160 7.26 6.83 18.79
C GLN A 160 7.40 6.08 17.46
N TRP A 161 7.97 4.87 17.46
CA TRP A 161 8.28 4.14 16.22
C TRP A 161 7.05 3.61 15.45
N PRO A 162 6.05 2.98 16.10
CA PRO A 162 4.75 2.70 15.48
C PRO A 162 4.07 3.94 14.88
N VAL A 163 4.07 5.06 15.61
CA VAL A 163 3.50 6.32 15.13
C VAL A 163 4.27 6.84 13.92
N LEU A 164 5.60 6.81 13.94
CA LEU A 164 6.44 7.18 12.79
C LEU A 164 6.18 6.28 11.57
N LEU A 165 6.00 4.97 11.78
CA LEU A 165 5.59 4.06 10.71
C LEU A 165 4.25 4.49 10.12
N ALA A 166 3.20 4.60 10.94
CA ALA A 166 1.85 4.89 10.47
C ALA A 166 1.73 6.26 9.79
N THR A 167 2.40 7.28 10.33
CA THR A 167 2.46 8.64 9.75
C THR A 167 3.27 8.67 8.45
N GLY A 168 4.39 7.95 8.37
CA GLY A 168 5.16 7.82 7.12
C GLY A 168 4.37 7.12 6.01
N LEU A 169 3.63 6.05 6.36
CA LEU A 169 2.72 5.37 5.44
C LEU A 169 1.59 6.29 4.98
N TRP A 170 0.98 7.03 5.90
CA TRP A 170 -0.07 8.01 5.60
C TRP A 170 0.43 9.09 4.65
N PHE A 171 1.59 9.67 4.94
CA PHE A 171 2.20 10.71 4.11
C PHE A 171 2.44 10.22 2.67
N LEU A 172 3.05 9.03 2.51
CA LEU A 172 3.26 8.43 1.19
C LEU A 172 1.94 8.19 0.45
N VAL A 173 0.91 7.67 1.13
CA VAL A 173 -0.39 7.44 0.50
C VAL A 173 -1.03 8.76 0.07
N VAL A 174 -1.08 9.77 0.94
CA VAL A 174 -1.67 11.08 0.62
C VAL A 174 -0.95 11.74 -0.56
N LEU A 175 0.39 11.79 -0.51
CA LEU A 175 1.20 12.35 -1.60
C LEU A 175 0.92 11.65 -2.93
N ARG A 176 0.82 10.32 -2.95
CA ARG A 176 0.56 9.56 -4.18
C ARG A 176 -0.88 9.65 -4.67
N HIS A 177 -1.79 10.19 -3.85
CA HIS A 177 -3.18 10.44 -4.20
C HIS A 177 -3.48 11.90 -4.53
N TRP A 178 -2.47 12.78 -4.67
CA TRP A 178 -2.67 14.21 -4.93
C TRP A 178 -3.65 14.48 -6.10
N GLU A 179 -3.51 13.77 -7.23
CA GLU A 179 -4.43 13.93 -8.37
C GLU A 179 -5.85 13.46 -8.06
N ASN A 180 -6.01 12.42 -7.23
CA ASN A 180 -7.34 11.98 -6.81
C ASN A 180 -7.98 13.00 -5.89
N ILE A 181 -7.20 13.62 -5.01
CA ILE A 181 -7.69 14.67 -4.12
C ILE A 181 -8.18 15.85 -4.96
N ILE A 182 -7.42 16.29 -5.96
CA ILE A 182 -7.85 17.35 -6.88
C ILE A 182 -9.14 16.97 -7.61
N ARG A 183 -9.23 15.75 -8.15
CA ARG A 183 -10.46 15.27 -8.82
C ARG A 183 -11.65 15.16 -7.87
N LEU A 184 -11.43 14.74 -6.61
CA LEU A 184 -12.47 14.70 -5.59
C LEU A 184 -13.02 16.09 -5.28
N LEU A 185 -12.13 17.07 -5.10
CA LEU A 185 -12.51 18.47 -4.85
C LEU A 185 -13.27 19.09 -6.03
N ARG A 186 -13.04 18.61 -7.25
CA ARG A 186 -13.75 19.04 -8.47
C ARG A 186 -15.01 18.22 -8.78
N GLY A 187 -15.29 17.14 -8.05
CA GLY A 187 -16.38 16.21 -8.36
C GLY A 187 -16.14 15.33 -9.61
N GLU A 188 -14.90 15.20 -10.06
CA GLU A 188 -14.49 14.52 -11.30
C GLU A 188 -13.94 13.10 -11.07
N GLU A 189 -13.83 12.66 -9.81
CA GLU A 189 -13.22 11.37 -9.48
C GLU A 189 -14.09 10.20 -9.95
N ARG A 190 -13.47 9.27 -10.68
CA ARG A 190 -14.17 8.14 -11.30
C ARG A 190 -14.25 6.93 -10.39
N ALA A 191 -15.45 6.34 -10.31
CA ALA A 191 -15.71 5.08 -9.61
C ALA A 191 -14.79 3.94 -10.09
N GLY A 192 -14.34 3.11 -9.15
CA GLY A 192 -13.33 2.07 -9.37
C GLY A 192 -13.69 0.70 -8.84
#